data_AF-A0A419VY54-F1
#
_entry.id   AF-A0A419VY54-F1
#
_cell.length_a   1.000
_cell.length_b   1.000
_cell.length_c   1.000
_cell.angle_alpha   90.00
_cell.angle_beta   90.00
_cell.angle_gamma   90.00
#
_symmetry.space_group_name_H-M   'P 1'
#
loop_
_entity.id
_entity.type
_entity.pdbx_description
1 polymer ?
#
loop_
_entity_poly.entity_id
_entity_poly.type
_entity_poly.pdbx_seq_one_letter_code
_entity_poly.pdbx_strand_id
1 'polypeptide(L)' 'MDAPEFEDPITGVRLERPEPPIYMPGTPTASFLEYLELAVAALRR' A
#
# COMPACT_ATOMS: atom_id res chain seq x y z
N MET A 1 -1.74 27.96 -1.08
CA MET A 1 -1.52 27.75 -2.53
C MET A 1 -2.25 26.45 -2.82
N ASP A 2 -3.51 26.55 -3.23
CA ASP A 2 -4.39 25.39 -3.43
C ASP A 2 -3.93 24.62 -4.66
N ALA A 3 -3.71 23.31 -4.49
CA ALA A 3 -3.33 22.43 -5.59
C ALA A 3 -4.53 22.25 -6.55
N PRO A 4 -4.31 22.15 -7.87
CA PRO A 4 -5.41 21.94 -8.81
C PRO A 4 -6.09 20.60 -8.54
N GLU A 5 -7.42 20.62 -8.36
CA GLU A 5 -8.26 19.42 -8.29
C GLU A 5 -8.13 18.68 -9.64
N PHE A 6 -7.61 17.45 -9.62
CA PHE A 6 -7.41 16.65 -10.83
C PHE A 6 -8.64 15.74 -11.01
N GLU A 7 -9.50 16.07 -11.97
CA GLU A 7 -10.66 15.24 -12.34
C GLU A 7 -10.30 14.29 -13.49
N ASP A 8 -10.75 13.04 -13.40
CA ASP A 8 -10.60 12.06 -14.47
C ASP A 8 -11.46 12.46 -15.68
N PRO A 9 -10.89 12.65 -16.89
CA PRO A 9 -11.63 13.15 -18.05
C PRO A 9 -12.56 12.12 -18.70
N ILE A 10 -12.49 10.84 -18.32
CA ILE A 10 -13.29 9.74 -18.87
C ILE A 10 -14.46 9.43 -17.95
N THR A 11 -14.23 9.43 -16.64
CA THR A 11 -15.24 9.02 -15.64
C THR A 11 -15.86 10.21 -14.90
N GLY A 12 -15.24 11.40 -14.97
CA GLY A 12 -15.68 12.59 -14.22
C GLY A 12 -15.49 12.45 -12.70
N VAL A 13 -14.79 11.40 -12.25
CA VAL A 13 -14.52 11.17 -10.83
C VAL A 13 -13.34 12.03 -10.40
N ARG A 14 -13.47 12.65 -9.23
CA ARG A 14 -12.35 13.36 -8.58
C ARG A 14 -11.26 12.36 -8.22
N LEU A 15 -10.08 12.52 -8.82
CA LEU A 15 -8.94 11.69 -8.48
C LEU A 15 -8.35 12.26 -7.20
N GLU A 16 -8.66 11.60 -6.08
CA GLU A 16 -7.91 11.81 -4.86
C GLU A 16 -6.44 11.51 -5.16
N ARG A 17 -5.58 12.46 -4.81
CA ARG A 17 -4.14 12.24 -4.94
C ARG A 17 -3.82 11.00 -4.12
N PRO A 18 -3.21 9.95 -4.70
CA PRO A 18 -2.91 8.76 -3.93
C PRO A 18 -2.06 9.18 -2.74
N GLU A 19 -2.53 8.84 -1.54
CA GLU A 19 -1.76 9.13 -0.34
C GLU A 19 -0.37 8.49 -0.51
N PRO A 20 0.72 9.22 -0.24
CA PRO A 20 2.03 8.59 -0.24
C PRO A 20 1.99 7.41 0.73
N PRO A 21 2.59 6.26 0.38
CA PRO A 21 2.57 5.10 1.24
C PRO A 21 3.11 5.49 2.62
N ILE A 22 2.25 5.45 3.64
CA ILE A 22 2.64 5.78 5.00
C ILE A 22 3.50 4.61 5.49
N TYR A 23 4.81 4.83 5.53
CA TYR A 23 5.70 3.91 6.24
C TYR A 23 5.39 4.00 7.73
N MET A 24 4.76 2.97 8.27
CA MET A 24 4.50 2.85 9.70
C MET A 24 5.65 2.06 10.35
N PRO A 25 6.54 2.71 11.11
CA PRO A 25 7.64 2.03 11.77
C PRO A 25 7.10 0.93 12.70
N GLY A 26 7.63 -0.28 12.58
CA GLY A 26 7.18 -1.44 13.37
C GLY A 26 5.98 -2.17 12.79
N THR A 27 5.32 -1.67 11.73
CA THR A 27 4.37 -2.48 10.97
C THR A 27 5.13 -3.39 10.01
N PRO A 28 4.94 -4.72 10.09
CA PRO A 28 5.58 -5.63 9.16
C PRO A 28 5.07 -5.39 7.74
N THR A 29 5.98 -5.42 6.75
CA THR A 29 5.60 -5.32 5.35
C THR A 29 4.92 -6.60 4.89
N ALA A 30 4.11 -6.53 3.82
CA ALA A 30 3.50 -7.71 3.21
C ALA A 30 4.55 -8.78 2.86
N SER A 31 5.68 -8.38 2.28
CA SER A 31 6.79 -9.27 1.95
C SER A 31 7.40 -9.96 3.17
N PHE A 32 7.41 -9.30 4.34
CA PHE A 32 7.91 -9.91 5.57
C PHE A 32 6.94 -10.96 6.11
N LEU A 33 5.63 -10.72 5.99
CA LEU A 33 4.62 -11.71 6.37
C LEU A 33 4.72 -12.96 5.50
N GLU A 34 4.85 -12.80 4.17
CA GLU A 34 5.06 -13.90 3.23
C GLU A 34 6.30 -14.74 3.58
N TYR A 35 7.41 -14.08 3.94
CA TYR A 35 8.61 -14.76 4.40
C TYR A 35 8.36 -15.61 5.66
N LEU A 36 7.64 -15.07 6.65
CA LEU A 36 7.33 -15.80 7.88
C LEU A 36 6.46 -17.04 7.62
N GLU A 37 5.49 -16.96 6.71
CA GLU A 37 4.66 -18.09 6.33
C GLU A 37 5.49 -19.24 5.74
N LEU A 38 6.41 -18.93 4.84
CA LEU A 38 7.34 -19.91 4.26
C LEU A 38 8.25 -20.53 5.33
N ALA A 39 8.78 -19.71 6.25
CA ALA A 39 9.64 -20.19 7.32
C ALA A 39 8.90 -21.14 8.27
N VAL A 40 7.66 -20.78 8.66
CA VAL A 40 6.81 -21.65 9.50
C VAL A 40 6.48 -22.95 8.79
N ALA A 41 6.16 -22.91 7.50
CA ALA A 41 5.88 -24.10 6.71
C ALA A 41 7.10 -25.04 6.64
N ALA A 42 8.31 -24.51 6.51
CA ALA A 42 9.55 -25.29 6.50
C ALA A 42 9.83 -25.98 7.84
N LEU A 43 9.49 -25.34 8.96
CA LEU A 43 9.74 -25.87 10.32
C LEU A 43 8.73 -26.91 10.78
N ARG A 44 7.55 -27.00 10.14
CA ARG A 44 6.50 -27.98 10.48
C ARG A 44 6.70 -29.35 9.81
N ARG A 45 7.83 -29.57 9.14
CA ARG A 45 8.19 -30.82 8.44
C ARG A 45 9.00 -31.74 9.33
#